data_AF-Q5JGD4-F1
#
_entry.id   AF-Q5JGD4-F1
#
_cell.length_a   1.000
_cell.length_b   1.000
_cell.length_c   1.000
_cell.angle_alpha   90.00
_cell.angle_beta   90.00
_cell.angle_gamma   90.00
#
_symmetry.space_group_name_H-M   'P 1'
#
loop_
_entity.id
_entity.type
_entity.pdbx_description
1 polymer ?
#
loop_
_entity_poly.entity_id
_entity_poly.type
_entity_poly.pdbx_seq_one_letter_code
_entity_poly.pdbx_strand_id
1 'polypeptide(L)'
;MGKLDEFFGSFIGGRPDTEVLTEIEDRLLVDDIPGAIALLEELKKEQNLVIAVRLILRKITQMLEKGDGQSFRALPLIKQLLPHINGIKNERYRALLLGEISIGFYLAGSELEGDFTLKTAINLALQHPDILRDILFSLIKAGLLQKAAYAMKFVKDPEKLDVVLSYLAEVFYERGDIEKALAIISHITSNFHRAVALMHLAQLEENRDRGKALQFIESAIKIAERIEDPETRFELMLKLHDLKHEIMGEPLSVGELLSAETPLEKEAAEGQDGGRV
;
A
#
# COMPACT_ATOMS: atom_id res chain seq x y z
N MET A 1 -13.72 56.29 24.62
CA MET A 1 -12.83 56.10 23.46
C MET A 1 -11.56 55.45 23.97
N GLY A 2 -11.57 54.12 24.06
CA GLY A 2 -10.50 53.35 24.68
C GLY A 2 -9.45 52.96 23.66
N LYS A 3 -8.18 53.16 23.99
CA LYS A 3 -6.98 52.71 23.25
C LYS A 3 -6.83 51.17 23.19
N LEU A 4 -7.93 50.43 23.38
CA LEU A 4 -8.01 48.98 23.23
C LEU A 4 -8.67 48.57 21.91
N ASP A 5 -9.42 49.47 21.27
CA ASP A 5 -10.04 49.23 19.95
C ASP A 5 -9.03 49.29 18.79
N GLU A 6 -7.81 49.79 19.03
CA GLU A 6 -6.71 49.78 18.04
C GLU A 6 -5.86 48.49 18.08
N PHE A 7 -6.01 47.64 19.11
CA PHE A 7 -5.30 46.35 19.18
C PHE A 7 -6.07 45.21 18.47
N PHE A 8 -7.37 45.38 18.26
CA PHE A 8 -8.19 44.53 17.41
C PHE A 8 -8.40 45.18 16.04
N GLY A 9 -7.32 45.70 15.46
CA GLY A 9 -7.27 46.01 14.04
C GLY A 9 -7.59 44.74 13.25
N SER A 10 -8.82 44.65 12.77
CA SER A 10 -9.25 43.85 11.62
C SER A 10 -8.46 42.55 11.42
N PHE A 11 -8.85 41.46 12.11
CA PHE A 11 -8.53 40.13 11.62
C PHE A 11 -9.25 39.94 10.28
N ILE A 12 -8.60 40.34 9.19
CA ILE A 12 -8.83 39.76 7.87
C ILE A 12 -8.22 38.36 7.94
N GLY A 13 -8.86 37.47 8.69
CA GLY A 13 -8.37 36.14 8.99
C GLY A 13 -9.54 35.19 8.88
N GLY A 14 -9.75 34.61 7.69
CA GLY A 14 -10.67 33.49 7.54
C GLY A 14 -10.34 32.39 8.55
N ARG A 15 -11.32 31.52 8.82
CA ARG A 15 -11.23 30.45 9.82
C ARG A 15 -9.92 29.65 9.68
N PRO A 16 -9.29 29.24 10.80
CA PRO A 16 -8.09 28.40 10.73
C PRO A 16 -8.45 27.03 10.13
N ASP A 17 -7.56 26.49 9.27
CA ASP A 17 -7.79 25.21 8.59
C ASP A 17 -8.17 24.06 9.53
N THR A 18 -7.70 24.07 10.79
CA THR A 18 -8.06 23.07 11.79
C THR A 18 -9.55 23.08 12.11
N GLU A 19 -10.15 24.27 12.19
CA GLU A 19 -11.59 24.41 12.45
C GLU A 19 -12.41 23.97 11.23
N VAL A 20 -11.95 24.33 10.03
CA VAL A 20 -12.57 23.90 8.77
C VAL A 20 -12.51 22.37 8.63
N LEU A 21 -11.37 21.75 8.97
CA LEU A 21 -11.22 20.29 8.94
C LEU A 21 -12.16 19.59 9.94
N THR A 22 -12.30 20.11 11.17
CA THR A 22 -13.26 19.59 12.13
C THR A 22 -14.69 19.66 11.58
N GLU A 23 -15.08 20.78 10.95
CA GLU A 23 -16.42 20.89 10.38
C GLU A 23 -16.63 19.94 9.19
N ILE A 24 -15.60 19.72 8.37
CA ILE A 24 -15.63 18.69 7.31
C ILE A 24 -15.89 17.32 7.93
N GLU A 25 -15.19 16.95 9.00
CA GLU A 25 -15.41 15.68 9.70
C GLU A 25 -16.84 15.58 10.26
N ASP A 26 -17.34 16.62 10.92
CA ASP A 26 -18.70 16.68 11.47
C ASP A 26 -19.76 16.50 10.39
N ARG A 27 -19.58 17.14 9.22
CA ARG A 27 -20.49 16.96 8.08
C ARG A 27 -20.44 15.55 7.51
N LEU A 28 -19.25 14.95 7.41
CA LEU A 28 -19.10 13.57 6.96
C LEU A 28 -19.71 12.56 7.95
N LEU A 29 -19.78 12.86 9.25
CA LEU A 29 -20.46 12.03 10.24
C LEU A 29 -21.98 11.95 10.00
N VAL A 30 -22.59 13.04 9.52
CA VAL A 30 -24.04 13.12 9.21
C VAL A 30 -24.36 12.91 7.72
N ASP A 31 -23.42 12.34 6.95
CA ASP A 31 -23.53 12.06 5.51
C ASP A 31 -23.73 13.32 4.61
N ASP A 32 -23.40 14.52 5.11
CA ASP A 32 -23.40 15.77 4.31
C ASP A 32 -22.10 15.92 3.51
N ILE A 33 -21.93 15.04 2.51
CA ILE A 33 -20.79 15.09 1.59
C ILE A 33 -20.75 16.39 0.77
N PRO A 34 -21.86 16.90 0.21
CA PRO A 34 -21.84 18.17 -0.53
C PRO A 34 -21.36 19.35 0.32
N GLY A 35 -21.82 19.45 1.58
CA GLY A 35 -21.37 20.49 2.49
C GLY A 35 -19.89 20.36 2.84
N ALA A 36 -19.39 19.13 3.03
CA ALA A 36 -17.97 18.88 3.23
C ALA A 36 -17.11 19.31 2.02
N ILE A 37 -17.60 19.09 0.78
CA ILE A 37 -16.92 19.54 -0.44
C ILE A 37 -16.89 21.07 -0.52
N ALA A 38 -17.98 21.75 -0.18
CA ALA A 38 -18.05 23.21 -0.23
C ALA A 38 -16.99 23.89 0.67
N LEU A 39 -16.63 23.25 1.79
CA LEU A 39 -15.63 23.75 2.72
C LEU A 39 -14.18 23.63 2.21
N LEU A 40 -13.94 22.89 1.11
CA LEU A 40 -12.59 22.73 0.56
C LEU A 40 -11.97 24.06 0.08
N GLU A 41 -12.79 25.02 -0.35
CA GLU A 41 -12.32 26.34 -0.79
C GLU A 41 -11.80 27.21 0.37
N GLU A 42 -12.18 26.91 1.61
CA GLU A 42 -11.73 27.64 2.80
C GLU A 42 -10.34 27.21 3.28
N LEU A 43 -9.85 26.05 2.82
CA LEU A 43 -8.56 25.50 3.24
C LEU A 43 -7.39 26.23 2.59
N LYS A 44 -6.50 26.79 3.42
CA LYS A 44 -5.38 27.61 2.95
C LYS A 44 -4.15 26.78 2.64
N LYS A 45 -3.89 25.73 3.41
CA LYS A 45 -2.74 24.85 3.23
C LYS A 45 -3.09 23.68 2.31
N GLU A 46 -2.27 23.47 1.31
CA GLU A 46 -2.41 22.35 0.38
C GLU A 46 -2.42 20.99 1.07
N GLN A 47 -1.61 20.80 2.13
CA GLN A 47 -1.59 19.55 2.89
C GLN A 47 -2.95 19.27 3.56
N ASN A 48 -3.62 20.32 4.05
CA ASN A 48 -4.93 20.20 4.67
C ASN A 48 -6.01 19.93 3.63
N LEU A 49 -5.91 20.57 2.45
CA LEU A 49 -6.76 20.25 1.31
C LEU A 49 -6.64 18.77 0.91
N VAL A 50 -5.41 18.25 0.81
CA VAL A 50 -5.16 16.83 0.52
C VAL A 50 -5.83 15.92 1.55
N ILE A 51 -5.67 16.23 2.85
CA ILE A 51 -6.30 15.46 3.93
C ILE A 51 -7.82 15.48 3.79
N ALA A 52 -8.42 16.66 3.60
CA ALA A 52 -9.86 16.81 3.45
C ALA A 52 -10.41 16.04 2.25
N VAL A 53 -9.77 16.15 1.08
CA VAL A 53 -10.17 15.41 -0.12
C VAL A 53 -10.11 13.90 0.13
N ARG A 54 -9.09 13.39 0.84
CA ARG A 54 -9.00 11.96 1.19
C ARG A 54 -10.12 11.52 2.13
N LEU A 55 -10.49 12.33 3.12
CA LEU A 55 -11.61 12.05 4.01
C LEU A 55 -12.92 11.94 3.22
N ILE A 56 -13.16 12.88 2.31
CA ILE A 56 -14.35 12.90 1.46
C ILE A 56 -14.36 11.72 0.50
N LEU A 57 -13.25 11.44 -0.20
CA LEU A 57 -13.13 10.27 -1.10
C LEU A 57 -13.39 8.97 -0.35
N ARG A 58 -12.82 8.80 0.86
CA ARG A 58 -13.08 7.63 1.70
C ARG A 58 -14.57 7.48 2.01
N LYS A 59 -15.25 8.57 2.35
CA LYS A 59 -16.69 8.56 2.62
C LYS A 59 -17.50 8.18 1.37
N ILE A 60 -17.14 8.71 0.21
CA ILE A 60 -17.77 8.38 -1.07
C ILE A 60 -17.56 6.89 -1.42
N THR A 61 -16.34 6.36 -1.24
CA THR A 61 -16.04 4.95 -1.48
C THR A 61 -16.85 4.04 -0.55
N GLN A 62 -16.93 4.37 0.74
CA GLN A 62 -17.79 3.63 1.69
C GLN A 62 -19.28 3.69 1.30
N MET A 63 -19.73 4.80 0.71
CA MET A 63 -21.08 4.92 0.19
C MET A 63 -21.31 4.00 -1.01
N LEU A 64 -20.34 3.88 -1.91
CA LEU A 64 -20.37 2.97 -3.08
C LEU A 64 -20.34 1.49 -2.68
N GLU A 65 -19.57 1.13 -1.65
CA GLU A 65 -19.49 -0.25 -1.13
C GLU A 65 -20.81 -0.76 -0.54
N LYS A 66 -21.72 0.13 -0.11
CA LYS A 66 -23.00 -0.24 0.53
C LYS A 66 -24.10 -0.69 -0.45
N GLY A 67 -23.89 -0.66 -1.77
CA GLY A 67 -24.78 -1.28 -2.77
C GLY A 67 -25.60 -0.32 -3.65
N ASP A 68 -26.41 -0.92 -4.52
CA ASP A 68 -26.97 -0.31 -5.74
C ASP A 68 -27.85 0.93 -5.51
N GLY A 69 -27.61 1.95 -6.34
CA GLY A 69 -28.30 3.26 -6.32
C GLY A 69 -27.40 4.43 -5.87
N GLN A 70 -26.26 4.12 -5.24
CA GLN A 70 -25.32 5.14 -4.77
C GLN A 70 -24.37 5.64 -5.87
N SER A 71 -24.13 4.86 -6.93
CA SER A 71 -23.25 5.27 -8.05
C SER A 71 -23.72 6.55 -8.72
N PHE A 72 -25.03 6.68 -8.95
CA PHE A 72 -25.62 7.90 -9.52
C PHE A 72 -25.43 9.12 -8.62
N ARG A 73 -25.42 8.93 -7.29
CA ARG A 73 -25.18 10.01 -6.32
C ARG A 73 -23.70 10.31 -6.11
N ALA A 74 -22.84 9.30 -6.18
CA ALA A 74 -21.40 9.43 -6.01
C ALA A 74 -20.75 10.17 -7.17
N LEU A 75 -21.16 9.88 -8.42
CA LEU A 75 -20.47 10.41 -9.59
C LEU A 75 -20.41 11.95 -9.64
N PRO A 76 -21.51 12.70 -9.37
CA PRO A 76 -21.42 14.16 -9.25
C PRO A 76 -20.47 14.63 -8.15
N LEU A 77 -20.45 13.97 -6.99
CA LEU A 77 -19.57 14.32 -5.86
C LEU A 77 -18.10 14.10 -6.22
N ILE A 78 -17.79 12.96 -6.85
CA ILE A 78 -16.45 12.66 -7.38
C ILE A 78 -16.04 13.75 -8.38
N LYS A 79 -16.91 14.12 -9.32
CA LYS A 79 -16.61 15.18 -10.30
C LYS A 79 -16.37 16.54 -9.66
N GLN A 80 -17.06 16.86 -8.56
CA GLN A 80 -16.83 18.11 -7.81
C GLN A 80 -15.45 18.16 -7.12
N LEU A 81 -14.84 17.01 -6.82
CA LEU A 81 -13.49 16.97 -6.24
C LEU A 81 -12.37 17.25 -7.26
N LEU A 82 -12.61 17.02 -8.56
CA LEU A 82 -11.60 17.13 -9.60
C LEU A 82 -10.93 18.52 -9.68
N PRO A 83 -11.66 19.65 -9.66
CA PRO A 83 -11.04 20.98 -9.65
C PRO A 83 -10.09 21.19 -8.47
N HIS A 84 -10.47 20.72 -7.28
CA HIS A 84 -9.63 20.82 -6.08
C HIS A 84 -8.36 19.98 -6.21
N ILE A 85 -8.47 18.75 -6.74
CA ILE A 85 -7.32 17.87 -6.99
C ILE A 85 -6.39 18.47 -8.06
N ASN A 86 -6.96 18.97 -9.16
CA ASN A 86 -6.18 19.56 -10.25
C ASN A 86 -5.45 20.84 -9.81
N GLY A 87 -6.02 21.58 -8.85
CA GLY A 87 -5.43 22.79 -8.26
C GLY A 87 -4.22 22.54 -7.35
N ILE A 88 -3.97 21.29 -6.94
CA ILE A 88 -2.81 20.93 -6.11
C ILE A 88 -1.52 21.10 -6.91
N LYS A 89 -0.59 21.89 -6.37
CA LYS A 89 0.69 22.22 -6.99
C LYS A 89 1.69 21.09 -6.81
N ASN A 90 1.71 20.44 -5.64
CA ASN A 90 2.60 19.30 -5.43
C ASN A 90 2.16 18.10 -6.27
N GLU A 91 2.98 17.76 -7.27
CA GLU A 91 2.66 16.71 -8.23
C GLU A 91 2.53 15.33 -7.60
N ARG A 92 3.26 15.03 -6.51
CA ARG A 92 3.15 13.75 -5.79
C ARG A 92 1.80 13.63 -5.11
N TYR A 93 1.33 14.69 -4.44
CA TYR A 93 0.00 14.71 -3.83
C TYR A 93 -1.09 14.61 -4.88
N ARG A 94 -0.95 15.35 -5.99
CA ARG A 94 -1.91 15.30 -7.10
C ARG A 94 -1.96 13.92 -7.74
N ALA A 95 -0.81 13.27 -7.95
CA ALA A 95 -0.75 11.91 -8.49
C ALA A 95 -1.47 10.90 -7.59
N LEU A 96 -1.23 10.93 -6.28
CA LEU A 96 -1.90 10.05 -5.33
C LEU A 96 -3.42 10.24 -5.35
N LEU A 97 -3.89 11.50 -5.27
CA LEU A 97 -5.32 11.79 -5.28
C LEU A 97 -5.99 11.46 -6.62
N LEU A 98 -5.29 11.64 -7.74
CA LEU A 98 -5.78 11.19 -9.05
C LEU A 98 -5.85 9.66 -9.16
N GLY A 99 -4.93 8.94 -8.51
CA GLY A 99 -5.01 7.49 -8.36
C GLY A 99 -6.22 7.07 -7.53
N GLU A 100 -6.42 7.69 -6.36
CA GLU A 100 -7.55 7.41 -5.47
C GLU A 100 -8.90 7.76 -6.10
N ILE A 101 -9.02 8.91 -6.78
CA ILE A 101 -10.27 9.30 -7.43
C ILE A 101 -10.59 8.42 -8.63
N SER A 102 -9.58 7.88 -9.33
CA SER A 102 -9.80 6.91 -10.42
C SER A 102 -10.54 5.67 -9.91
N ILE A 103 -10.20 5.19 -8.71
CA ILE A 103 -10.91 4.10 -8.03
C ILE A 103 -12.36 4.47 -7.80
N GLY A 104 -12.64 5.69 -7.31
CA GLY A 104 -14.00 6.20 -7.15
C GLY A 104 -14.79 6.16 -8.46
N PHE A 105 -14.18 6.57 -9.58
CA PHE A 105 -14.82 6.48 -10.89
C PHE A 105 -15.14 5.05 -11.30
N TYR A 106 -14.21 4.11 -11.13
CA TYR A 106 -14.44 2.69 -11.45
C TYR A 106 -15.56 2.09 -10.60
N LEU A 107 -15.56 2.35 -9.29
CA LEU A 107 -16.60 1.89 -8.38
C LEU A 107 -17.98 2.50 -8.69
N ALA A 108 -18.02 3.72 -9.24
CA ALA A 108 -19.23 4.35 -9.72
C ALA A 108 -19.65 3.91 -11.14
N GLY A 109 -18.92 2.99 -11.79
CA GLY A 109 -19.20 2.49 -13.13
C GLY A 109 -18.76 3.42 -14.28
N SER A 110 -17.92 4.42 -14.00
CA SER A 110 -17.46 5.43 -14.95
C SER A 110 -16.07 5.09 -15.51
N GLU A 111 -16.00 4.05 -16.35
CA GLU A 111 -14.72 3.52 -16.86
C GLU A 111 -13.86 4.55 -17.59
N LEU A 112 -14.48 5.40 -18.42
CA LEU A 112 -13.76 6.38 -19.24
C LEU A 112 -13.05 7.42 -18.36
N GLU A 113 -13.76 8.03 -17.42
CA GLU A 113 -13.18 8.98 -16.46
C GLU A 113 -12.15 8.31 -15.55
N GLY A 114 -12.40 7.07 -15.12
CA GLY A 114 -11.44 6.27 -14.37
C GLY A 114 -10.13 6.09 -15.14
N ASP A 115 -10.19 5.68 -16.41
CA ASP A 115 -9.01 5.47 -17.24
C ASP A 115 -8.22 6.77 -17.50
N PHE A 116 -8.92 7.88 -17.75
CA PHE A 116 -8.26 9.19 -17.92
C PHE A 116 -7.57 9.67 -16.65
N THR A 117 -8.21 9.53 -15.50
CA THR A 117 -7.65 9.95 -14.20
C THR A 117 -6.48 9.05 -13.80
N LEU A 118 -6.62 7.73 -13.94
CA LEU A 118 -5.54 6.78 -13.67
C LEU A 118 -4.33 7.03 -14.57
N LYS A 119 -4.54 7.23 -15.88
CA LYS A 119 -3.44 7.54 -16.81
C LYS A 119 -2.72 8.84 -16.40
N THR A 120 -3.46 9.86 -16.00
CA THR A 120 -2.88 11.12 -15.52
C THR A 120 -2.08 10.90 -14.24
N ALA A 121 -2.62 10.13 -13.29
CA ALA A 121 -1.93 9.77 -12.04
C ALA A 121 -0.60 9.06 -12.31
N ILE A 122 -0.61 8.03 -13.17
CA ILE A 122 0.58 7.27 -13.56
C ILE A 122 1.62 8.17 -14.21
N ASN A 123 1.21 9.04 -15.14
CA ASN A 123 2.12 9.95 -15.83
C ASN A 123 2.85 10.89 -14.86
N LEU A 124 2.14 11.42 -13.87
CA LEU A 124 2.74 12.24 -12.81
C LEU A 124 3.66 11.42 -11.90
N ALA A 125 3.37 10.13 -11.71
CA ALA A 125 4.13 9.23 -10.85
C ALA A 125 5.35 8.58 -11.53
N LEU A 126 5.60 8.77 -12.84
CA LEU A 126 6.67 8.07 -13.57
C LEU A 126 8.08 8.28 -13.00
N GLN A 127 8.32 9.42 -12.34
CA GLN A 127 9.60 9.74 -11.70
C GLN A 127 9.57 9.52 -10.17
N HIS A 128 8.47 8.96 -9.66
CA HIS A 128 8.22 8.74 -8.24
C HIS A 128 7.78 7.29 -8.02
N PRO A 129 8.72 6.32 -8.02
CA PRO A 129 8.40 4.90 -7.92
C PRO A 129 7.57 4.53 -6.69
N ASP A 130 7.78 5.22 -5.57
CA ASP A 130 7.02 5.09 -4.34
C ASP A 130 5.55 5.49 -4.53
N ILE A 131 5.27 6.56 -5.29
CA ILE A 131 3.91 7.01 -5.60
C ILE A 131 3.21 6.04 -6.54
N LEU A 132 3.92 5.55 -7.56
CA LEU A 132 3.36 4.55 -8.47
C LEU A 132 3.04 3.23 -7.73
N ARG A 133 3.89 2.83 -6.80
CA ARG A 133 3.65 1.71 -5.88
C ARG A 133 2.40 1.93 -5.02
N ASP A 134 2.23 3.11 -4.44
CA ASP A 134 1.06 3.41 -3.59
C ASP A 134 -0.25 3.42 -4.40
N ILE A 135 -0.23 3.89 -5.65
CA ILE A 135 -1.35 3.77 -6.59
C ILE A 135 -1.65 2.29 -6.88
N LEU A 136 -0.62 1.47 -7.14
CA LEU A 136 -0.78 0.04 -7.38
C LEU A 136 -1.44 -0.67 -6.19
N PHE A 137 -0.96 -0.42 -4.97
CA PHE A 137 -1.57 -0.98 -3.77
C PHE A 137 -3.05 -0.60 -3.63
N SER A 138 -3.38 0.66 -3.90
CA SER A 138 -4.75 1.16 -3.81
C SER A 138 -5.67 0.44 -4.82
N LEU A 139 -5.21 0.25 -6.06
CA LEU A 139 -5.94 -0.49 -7.09
C LEU A 139 -6.14 -1.97 -6.71
N ILE A 140 -5.10 -2.63 -6.20
CA ILE A 140 -5.17 -4.04 -5.77
C ILE A 140 -6.15 -4.21 -4.61
N LYS A 141 -6.06 -3.33 -3.61
CA LYS A 141 -6.96 -3.33 -2.45
C LYS A 141 -8.42 -3.14 -2.86
N ALA A 142 -8.68 -2.29 -3.85
CA ALA A 142 -10.00 -2.10 -4.45
C ALA A 142 -10.44 -3.25 -5.38
N GLY A 143 -9.61 -4.29 -5.58
CA GLY A 143 -9.91 -5.41 -6.47
C GLY A 143 -9.80 -5.10 -7.96
N LEU A 144 -9.28 -3.92 -8.34
CA LEU A 144 -9.15 -3.44 -9.71
C LEU A 144 -7.90 -4.01 -10.39
N LEU A 145 -7.79 -5.34 -10.42
CA LEU A 145 -6.55 -6.05 -10.80
C LEU A 145 -6.09 -5.76 -12.23
N GLN A 146 -7.03 -5.59 -13.17
CA GLN A 146 -6.69 -5.23 -14.56
C GLN A 146 -6.10 -3.82 -14.66
N LYS A 147 -6.61 -2.89 -13.86
CA LYS A 147 -6.11 -1.51 -13.80
C LYS A 147 -4.74 -1.46 -13.11
N ALA A 148 -4.55 -2.25 -12.05
CA ALA A 148 -3.25 -2.45 -11.43
C ALA A 148 -2.23 -3.03 -12.43
N ALA A 149 -2.58 -4.07 -13.18
CA ALA A 149 -1.72 -4.66 -14.21
C ALA A 149 -1.37 -3.67 -15.32
N TYR A 150 -2.29 -2.78 -15.71
CA TYR A 150 -1.98 -1.66 -16.61
C TYR A 150 -0.93 -0.72 -16.01
N ALA A 151 -1.09 -0.30 -14.75
CA ALA A 151 -0.14 0.58 -14.07
C ALA A 151 1.25 -0.06 -13.88
N MET A 152 1.34 -1.38 -13.64
CA MET A 152 2.61 -2.10 -13.49
C MET A 152 3.51 -1.97 -14.72
N LYS A 153 2.94 -1.85 -15.93
CA LYS A 153 3.69 -1.71 -17.19
C LYS A 153 4.56 -0.45 -17.24
N PHE A 154 4.30 0.53 -16.37
CA PHE A 154 5.02 1.80 -16.33
C PHE A 154 6.14 1.82 -15.28
N VAL A 155 6.25 0.77 -14.46
CA VAL A 155 7.37 0.63 -13.53
C VAL A 155 8.62 0.22 -14.33
N LYS A 156 9.63 1.08 -14.35
CA LYS A 156 10.87 0.87 -15.12
C LYS A 156 11.75 -0.24 -14.56
N ASP A 157 11.78 -0.34 -13.24
CA ASP A 157 12.62 -1.28 -12.50
C ASP A 157 11.72 -2.37 -11.91
N PRO A 158 11.76 -3.61 -12.45
CA PRO A 158 10.94 -4.72 -11.98
C PRO A 158 11.09 -5.01 -10.49
N GLU A 159 12.26 -4.77 -9.89
CA GLU A 159 12.46 -5.02 -8.46
C GLU A 159 11.56 -4.12 -7.60
N LYS A 160 11.19 -2.92 -8.09
CA LYS A 160 10.23 -2.04 -7.41
C LYS A 160 8.81 -2.61 -7.37
N LEU A 161 8.50 -3.61 -8.19
CA LEU A 161 7.24 -4.33 -8.14
C LEU A 161 7.24 -5.42 -7.08
N ASP A 162 8.39 -5.88 -6.58
CA ASP A 162 8.47 -7.06 -5.73
C ASP A 162 7.58 -6.95 -4.49
N VAL A 163 7.62 -5.82 -3.80
CA VAL A 163 6.73 -5.56 -2.64
C VAL A 163 5.25 -5.53 -3.03
N VAL A 164 4.92 -5.07 -4.24
CA VAL A 164 3.55 -5.07 -4.77
C VAL A 164 3.10 -6.49 -5.10
N LEU A 165 3.99 -7.30 -5.67
CA LEU A 165 3.75 -8.70 -5.98
C LEU A 165 3.59 -9.54 -4.72
N SER A 166 4.39 -9.30 -3.67
CA SER A 166 4.21 -9.92 -2.35
C SER A 166 2.80 -9.69 -1.82
N TYR A 167 2.33 -8.43 -1.83
CA TYR A 167 0.96 -8.11 -1.39
C TYR A 167 -0.10 -8.71 -2.31
N LEU A 168 0.11 -8.69 -3.63
CA LEU A 168 -0.84 -9.27 -4.58
C LEU A 168 -0.98 -10.78 -4.36
N ALA A 169 0.13 -11.48 -4.08
CA ALA A 169 0.11 -12.90 -3.75
C ALA A 169 -0.70 -13.16 -2.47
N GLU A 170 -0.50 -12.37 -1.43
CA GLU A 170 -1.27 -12.42 -0.18
C GLU A 170 -2.78 -12.28 -0.46
N VAL A 171 -3.17 -11.28 -1.26
CA VAL A 171 -4.58 -11.06 -1.64
C VAL A 171 -5.19 -12.25 -2.38
N PHE A 172 -4.44 -12.88 -3.31
CA PHE A 172 -4.94 -14.09 -3.99
C PHE A 172 -5.03 -15.28 -3.04
N TYR A 173 -4.06 -15.41 -2.14
CA TYR A 173 -4.02 -16.48 -1.16
C TYR A 173 -5.20 -16.42 -0.20
N GLU A 174 -5.50 -15.25 0.36
CA GLU A 174 -6.64 -15.03 1.25
C GLU A 174 -7.98 -15.32 0.57
N ARG A 175 -8.06 -15.12 -0.74
CA ARG A 175 -9.24 -15.46 -1.57
C ARG A 175 -9.32 -16.94 -1.93
N GLY A 176 -8.36 -17.75 -1.50
CA GLY A 176 -8.29 -19.19 -1.78
C GLY A 176 -7.66 -19.57 -3.12
N ASP A 177 -7.12 -18.61 -3.88
CA ASP A 177 -6.45 -18.86 -5.16
C ASP A 177 -4.95 -19.13 -4.93
N ILE A 178 -4.68 -20.27 -4.30
CA ILE A 178 -3.35 -20.66 -3.79
C ILE A 178 -2.33 -20.79 -4.93
N GLU A 179 -2.71 -21.41 -6.04
CA GLU A 179 -1.84 -21.64 -7.19
C GLU A 179 -1.36 -20.31 -7.79
N LYS A 180 -2.27 -19.34 -7.90
CA LYS A 180 -1.94 -18.02 -8.42
C LYS A 180 -1.10 -17.21 -7.46
N ALA A 181 -1.37 -17.30 -6.16
CA ALA A 181 -0.52 -16.68 -5.15
C ALA A 181 0.94 -17.16 -5.25
N LEU A 182 1.15 -18.48 -5.34
CA LEU A 182 2.48 -19.06 -5.48
C LEU A 182 3.14 -18.73 -6.83
N ALA A 183 2.36 -18.69 -7.92
CA ALA A 183 2.87 -18.24 -9.21
C ALA A 183 3.35 -16.78 -9.16
N ILE A 184 2.62 -15.89 -8.48
CA ILE A 184 3.03 -14.49 -8.29
C ILE A 184 4.32 -14.41 -7.47
N ILE A 185 4.43 -15.17 -6.37
CA ILE A 185 5.66 -15.23 -5.56
C ILE A 185 6.86 -15.67 -6.40
N SER A 186 6.66 -16.60 -7.36
CA SER A 186 7.74 -17.05 -8.24
C SER A 186 8.26 -15.97 -9.21
N HIS A 187 7.47 -14.92 -9.46
CA HIS A 187 7.85 -13.78 -10.29
C HIS A 187 8.53 -12.65 -9.51
N ILE A 188 8.60 -12.74 -8.18
CA ILE A 188 9.34 -11.79 -7.35
C ILE A 188 10.84 -11.98 -7.59
N THR A 189 11.53 -10.90 -7.93
CA THR A 189 12.95 -10.95 -8.34
C THR A 189 13.91 -11.02 -7.15
N SER A 190 13.66 -10.22 -6.12
CA SER A 190 14.45 -10.14 -4.90
C SER A 190 14.19 -11.34 -3.99
N ASN A 191 15.26 -12.07 -3.64
CA ASN A 191 15.19 -13.18 -2.69
C ASN A 191 14.62 -12.73 -1.33
N PHE A 192 14.94 -11.51 -0.89
CA PHE A 192 14.37 -10.93 0.33
C PHE A 192 12.85 -10.82 0.25
N HIS A 193 12.32 -10.14 -0.77
CA HIS A 193 10.88 -9.95 -0.91
C HIS A 193 10.13 -11.26 -1.12
N ARG A 194 10.76 -12.23 -1.80
CA ARG A 194 10.19 -13.55 -2.06
C ARG A 194 10.12 -14.39 -0.78
N ALA A 195 11.17 -14.37 0.05
CA ALA A 195 11.17 -15.02 1.35
C ALA A 195 10.16 -14.35 2.31
N VAL A 196 10.07 -13.03 2.33
CA VAL A 196 9.06 -12.28 3.11
C VAL A 196 7.64 -12.64 2.66
N ALA A 197 7.37 -12.76 1.35
CA ALA A 197 6.06 -13.16 0.86
C ALA A 197 5.65 -14.55 1.38
N LEU A 198 6.57 -15.52 1.37
CA LEU A 198 6.33 -16.86 1.92
C LEU A 198 6.16 -16.83 3.44
N MET A 199 6.91 -15.99 4.14
CA MET A 199 6.74 -15.77 5.57
C MET A 199 5.33 -15.27 5.90
N HIS A 200 4.78 -14.31 5.14
CA HIS A 200 3.41 -13.85 5.33
C HIS A 200 2.39 -14.98 5.09
N LEU A 201 2.58 -15.81 4.05
CA LEU A 201 1.70 -16.96 3.82
C LEU A 201 1.76 -17.97 4.97
N ALA A 202 2.93 -18.15 5.60
CA ALA A 202 3.04 -18.98 6.79
C ALA A 202 2.25 -18.43 7.97
N GLN A 203 2.32 -17.12 8.23
CA GLN A 203 1.55 -16.46 9.29
C GLN A 203 0.03 -16.60 9.08
N LEU A 204 -0.42 -16.52 7.83
CA LEU A 204 -1.84 -16.74 7.50
C LEU A 204 -2.30 -18.19 7.80
N GLU A 205 -1.41 -19.17 7.65
CA GLU A 205 -1.71 -20.59 7.84
C GLU A 205 -1.40 -21.11 9.24
N GLU A 206 -0.64 -20.39 10.07
CA GLU A 206 -0.21 -20.83 11.40
C GLU A 206 -1.36 -21.40 12.25
N ASN A 207 -2.51 -20.72 12.22
CA ASN A 207 -3.71 -21.11 12.97
C ASN A 207 -4.71 -21.95 12.17
N ARG A 208 -4.46 -22.19 10.87
CA ARG A 208 -5.35 -22.91 9.95
C ARG A 208 -4.82 -24.31 9.63
N ASP A 209 -3.55 -24.39 9.24
CA ASP A 209 -2.81 -25.59 8.90
C ASP A 209 -1.33 -25.39 9.24
N ARG A 210 -0.93 -25.83 10.44
CA ARG A 210 0.47 -25.77 10.90
C ARG A 210 1.44 -26.48 9.97
N GLY A 211 1.03 -27.58 9.33
CA GLY A 211 1.89 -28.32 8.41
C GLY A 211 2.21 -27.48 7.18
N LYS A 212 1.19 -26.81 6.62
CA LYS A 212 1.35 -25.88 5.50
C LYS A 212 2.14 -24.63 5.88
N ALA A 213 1.92 -24.09 7.08
CA ALA A 213 2.69 -22.97 7.60
C ALA A 213 4.19 -23.30 7.68
N LEU A 214 4.55 -24.47 8.22
CA LEU A 214 5.94 -24.94 8.26
C LEU A 214 6.54 -25.12 6.87
N GLN A 215 5.78 -25.65 5.90
CA GLN A 215 6.26 -25.77 4.51
C GLN A 215 6.63 -24.42 3.89
N PHE A 216 5.84 -23.37 4.16
CA PHE A 216 6.17 -22.02 3.68
C PHE A 216 7.39 -21.44 4.39
N ILE A 217 7.52 -21.63 5.70
CA ILE A 217 8.71 -21.19 6.45
C ILE A 217 9.97 -21.88 5.96
N GLU A 218 9.95 -23.20 5.76
CA GLU A 218 11.11 -23.92 5.23
C GLU A 218 11.50 -23.43 3.83
N SER A 219 10.50 -23.12 3.00
CA SER A 219 10.73 -22.55 1.67
C SER A 219 11.30 -21.14 1.76
N ALA A 220 10.81 -20.32 2.70
CA ALA A 220 11.30 -18.97 2.94
C ALA A 220 12.76 -18.98 3.41
N ILE A 221 13.13 -19.89 4.34
CA ILE A 221 14.50 -20.06 4.83
C ILE A 221 15.46 -20.40 3.68
N LYS A 222 15.11 -21.39 2.84
CA LYS A 222 15.93 -21.78 1.67
C LYS A 222 16.15 -20.64 0.68
N ILE A 223 15.19 -19.72 0.56
CA ILE A 223 15.33 -18.54 -0.31
C ILE A 223 16.16 -17.47 0.39
N ALA A 224 15.96 -17.26 1.70
CA ALA A 224 16.70 -16.28 2.49
C ALA A 224 18.20 -16.59 2.53
N GLU A 225 18.62 -17.86 2.52
CA GLU A 225 20.04 -18.25 2.40
C GLU A 225 20.75 -17.63 1.17
N ARG A 226 19.99 -17.35 0.11
CA ARG A 226 20.49 -16.79 -1.16
C ARG A 226 20.47 -15.25 -1.20
N ILE A 227 20.17 -14.59 -0.09
CA ILE A 227 20.29 -13.14 0.03
C ILE A 227 21.78 -12.78 0.11
N GLU A 228 22.21 -11.87 -0.76
CA GLU A 228 23.62 -11.47 -0.89
C GLU A 228 24.08 -10.64 0.30
N ASP A 229 23.26 -9.67 0.73
CA ASP A 229 23.59 -8.81 1.88
C ASP A 229 23.54 -9.61 3.19
N PRO A 230 24.67 -9.80 3.90
CA PRO A 230 24.73 -10.67 5.07
C PRO A 230 23.88 -10.16 6.25
N GLU A 231 23.78 -8.84 6.41
CA GLU A 231 23.05 -8.21 7.51
C GLU A 231 21.54 -8.39 7.31
N THR A 232 21.05 -8.09 6.12
CA THR A 232 19.66 -8.35 5.69
C THR A 232 19.31 -9.83 5.78
N ARG A 233 20.22 -10.71 5.35
CA ARG A 233 20.05 -12.17 5.46
C ARG A 233 19.89 -12.59 6.91
N PHE A 234 20.78 -12.13 7.79
CA PHE A 234 20.76 -12.47 9.21
C PHE A 234 19.46 -11.99 9.89
N GLU A 235 19.07 -10.74 9.67
CA GLU A 235 17.83 -10.19 10.23
C GLU A 235 16.58 -10.96 9.79
N LEU A 236 16.50 -11.32 8.50
CA LEU A 236 15.36 -12.09 8.01
C LEU A 236 15.37 -13.53 8.54
N MET A 237 16.55 -14.16 8.59
CA MET A 237 16.70 -15.51 9.15
C MET A 237 16.23 -15.58 10.60
N LEU A 238 16.59 -14.60 11.44
CA LEU A 238 16.09 -14.52 12.81
C LEU A 238 14.55 -14.54 12.86
N LYS A 239 13.89 -13.67 12.09
CA LYS A 239 12.42 -13.61 12.03
C LYS A 239 11.79 -14.93 11.55
N LEU A 240 12.41 -15.57 10.56
CA LEU A 240 11.93 -16.85 10.02
C LEU A 240 12.05 -17.99 11.03
N HIS A 241 13.16 -18.04 11.77
CA HIS A 241 13.36 -19.02 12.83
C HIS A 241 12.44 -18.77 14.02
N ASP A 242 12.26 -17.51 14.44
CA ASP A 242 11.30 -17.13 15.49
C ASP A 242 9.90 -17.65 15.17
N LEU A 243 9.41 -17.34 13.97
CA LEU A 243 8.10 -17.80 13.52
C LEU A 243 8.03 -19.33 13.38
N LYS A 244 9.10 -19.99 12.91
CA LYS A 244 9.16 -21.45 12.85
C LYS A 244 8.91 -22.07 14.23
N HIS A 245 9.61 -21.57 15.25
CA HIS A 245 9.51 -22.05 16.62
C HIS A 245 8.15 -21.74 17.24
N GLU A 246 7.58 -20.56 16.96
CA GLU A 246 6.21 -20.22 17.35
C GLU A 246 5.19 -21.23 16.80
N ILE A 247 5.26 -21.54 15.49
CA ILE A 247 4.39 -22.53 14.83
C ILE A 247 4.57 -23.93 15.43
N MET A 248 5.80 -24.32 15.78
CA MET A 248 6.10 -25.62 16.41
C MET A 248 5.67 -25.68 17.89
N GLY A 249 5.46 -24.53 18.54
CA GLY A 249 5.19 -24.45 19.98
C GLY A 249 6.41 -24.75 20.84
N GLU A 250 7.62 -24.55 20.30
CA GLU A 250 8.89 -24.81 20.98
C GLU A 250 9.63 -23.50 21.23
N PRO A 251 10.37 -23.35 22.35
CA PRO A 251 11.18 -22.16 22.56
C PRO A 251 12.36 -22.10 21.57
N LEU A 252 12.71 -20.90 21.14
CA LEU A 252 13.83 -20.63 20.23
C LEU A 252 15.14 -21.23 20.76
N SER A 253 15.81 -22.06 19.96
CA SER A 253 17.15 -22.56 20.29
C SER A 253 18.22 -21.69 19.64
N VAL A 254 18.89 -20.85 20.44
CA VAL A 254 20.05 -20.05 20.00
C VAL A 254 21.18 -20.95 19.43
N GLY A 255 21.26 -22.20 19.91
CA GLY A 255 22.22 -23.18 19.39
C GLY A 255 21.97 -23.58 17.94
N GLU A 256 20.71 -23.71 17.52
CA GLU A 256 20.35 -24.03 16.12
C GLU A 256 20.62 -22.86 15.18
N LEU A 257 20.35 -21.63 15.64
CA LEU A 257 20.66 -20.40 14.89
C LEU A 257 22.16 -20.24 14.61
N LEU A 258 23.01 -20.59 15.58
CA LEU A 258 24.46 -20.47 15.47
C LEU A 258 25.15 -21.66 14.79
N SER A 259 24.44 -22.78 14.60
CA SER A 259 24.97 -23.97 13.93
C SER A 259 24.54 -24.10 12.47
N ALA A 260 23.65 -23.23 11.98
CA ALA A 260 23.38 -23.10 10.56
C ALA A 260 24.62 -22.53 9.86
N GLU A 261 25.35 -23.38 9.13
CA GLU A 261 26.53 -22.99 8.36
C GLU A 261 26.20 -21.83 7.41
N THR A 262 26.97 -20.76 7.52
CA THR A 262 26.90 -19.64 6.60
C THR A 262 27.29 -20.11 5.19
N PRO A 263 26.80 -19.46 4.12
CA PRO A 263 27.22 -19.80 2.76
C PRO A 263 28.75 -19.74 2.56
N LEU A 264 29.45 -18.88 3.31
CA LEU A 264 30.93 -18.83 3.32
C LEU A 264 31.56 -20.08 3.94
N GLU A 265 30.95 -20.64 4.99
CA GLU A 265 31.40 -21.89 5.62
C GLU A 265 31.10 -23.10 4.72
N LYS A 266 29.95 -23.11 4.04
CA LYS A 266 29.59 -24.14 3.04
C LYS A 266 30.55 -24.11 1.85
N GLU A 267 30.84 -22.95 1.29
CA GLU A 267 31.80 -22.80 0.19
C GLU A 267 33.24 -23.18 0.61
N ALA A 268 33.64 -22.85 1.84
CA ALA A 268 34.94 -23.27 2.39
C ALA A 268 35.02 -24.78 2.64
N ALA A 269 33.93 -25.42 3.03
CA ALA A 269 33.84 -26.87 3.19
C ALA A 269 33.86 -27.60 1.84
N GLU A 270 33.14 -27.09 0.84
CA GLU A 270 33.12 -27.64 -0.53
C GLU A 270 34.47 -27.43 -1.26
N GLY A 271 35.14 -26.31 -1.02
CA GLY A 271 36.48 -26.03 -1.56
C GLY A 271 37.61 -26.87 -0.95
N GLN A 272 37.42 -27.44 0.25
CA GLN A 272 38.39 -28.32 0.90
C GLN A 272 38.29 -29.78 0.43
N ASP A 273 37.12 -30.22 -0.07
CA ASP A 273 36.91 -31.60 -0.53
C ASP A 273 37.35 -31.82 -2.01
N GLY A 274 37.44 -30.74 -2.80
CA GLY A 274 37.95 -30.78 -4.19
C GLY A 274 39.48 -30.88 -4.34
N GLY A 275 40.24 -30.86 -3.23
CA GLY A 275 41.71 -30.80 -3.21
C GLY A 275 42.44 -32.13 -2.96
N ARG A 276 41.74 -33.26 -2.89
CA ARG A 276 42.35 -34.59 -2.73
C ARG A 276 42.13 -35.46 -3.96
N VAL A 277 43.02 -35.31 -4.94
CA VAL A 277 43.35 -36.35 -5.94
C VAL A 277 44.84 -36.62 -5.85
#